data_AF-A0A2W6RT22-F1
#
_entry.id   AF-A0A2W6RT22-F1
#
_cell.length_a   1.000
_cell.length_b   1.000
_cell.length_c   1.000
_cell.angle_alpha   90.00
_cell.angle_beta   90.00
_cell.angle_gamma   90.00
#
_symmetry.space_group_name_H-M   'P 1'
#
loop_
_entity.id
_entity.type
_entity.pdbx_description
1 polymer ?
#
loop_
_entity_poly.entity_id
_entity_poly.type
_entity_poly.pdbx_seq_one_letter_code
_entity_poly.pdbx_strand_id
1 'polypeptide(L)'
;MENKEQNTQNTSSAPVQSSAAAKKKENKKNKTRAIISNIIVFLVIGFGLFWLVREYFHIGDKTYTEAAQVEEFINPINTRVSAYIKEIKFIEHQKVKKGDTLVILDNREILTQLGQAEAAYQNALAQKTATSSSVNTVSNNVNVMESNIAGAK
;
A
#
# COMPACT_ATOMS: atom_id res chain seq x y z
N MET A 1 -94.26 -45.96 -33.28
CA MET A 1 -95.67 -45.72 -32.93
C MET A 1 -95.61 -45.04 -31.58
N GLU A 2 -95.57 -43.70 -31.49
CA GLU A 2 -96.74 -42.82 -31.61
C GLU A 2 -97.87 -43.33 -30.71
N ASN A 3 -98.40 -42.63 -29.72
CA ASN A 3 -98.29 -41.25 -29.28
C ASN A 3 -98.74 -41.20 -27.80
N LYS A 4 -98.58 -40.01 -27.21
CA LYS A 4 -99.40 -39.34 -26.18
C LYS A 4 -100.85 -39.88 -26.05
N GLU A 5 -101.55 -39.73 -24.93
CA GLU A 5 -102.05 -38.46 -24.34
C GLU A 5 -102.53 -38.78 -22.91
N GLN A 6 -102.08 -38.09 -21.86
CA GLN A 6 -102.66 -36.88 -21.27
C GLN A 6 -104.11 -36.97 -20.75
N ASN A 7 -104.26 -36.30 -19.59
CA ASN A 7 -105.44 -35.60 -19.06
C ASN A 7 -106.33 -36.39 -18.06
N THR A 8 -106.82 -35.88 -16.92
CA THR A 8 -107.00 -34.49 -16.43
C THR A 8 -107.34 -34.50 -14.92
N GLN A 9 -107.37 -33.29 -14.31
CA GLN A 9 -108.09 -32.83 -13.09
C GLN A 9 -107.27 -32.87 -11.78
N ASN A 10 -107.26 -31.87 -10.90
CA ASN A 10 -108.16 -30.72 -10.68
C ASN A 10 -107.45 -29.65 -9.80
N THR A 11 -107.77 -28.37 -10.05
CA THR A 11 -108.25 -27.30 -9.12
C THR A 11 -107.83 -27.37 -7.64
N SER A 12 -107.42 -26.36 -6.88
CA SER A 12 -107.12 -24.92 -7.03
C SER A 12 -106.61 -24.48 -5.64
N SER A 13 -105.61 -23.60 -5.55
CA SER A 13 -105.53 -22.53 -4.52
C SER A 13 -104.25 -21.70 -4.70
N ALA A 14 -104.44 -20.47 -5.20
CA ALA A 14 -103.52 -19.32 -5.08
C ALA A 14 -103.82 -18.56 -3.77
N PRO A 15 -103.04 -17.56 -3.28
CA PRO A 15 -101.96 -16.80 -3.94
C PRO A 15 -100.61 -16.72 -3.13
N VAL A 16 -99.42 -16.72 -3.77
CA VAL A 16 -98.60 -15.54 -4.19
C VAL A 16 -98.00 -14.79 -2.96
N GLN A 17 -96.70 -14.54 -2.76
CA GLN A 17 -95.46 -14.62 -3.55
C GLN A 17 -94.25 -14.34 -2.61
N SER A 18 -93.05 -14.72 -3.10
CA SER A 18 -91.76 -14.01 -2.91
C SER A 18 -90.67 -14.73 -2.09
N SER A 19 -89.78 -15.42 -2.81
CA SER A 19 -88.36 -15.51 -2.44
C SER A 19 -87.48 -15.70 -3.68
N ALA A 20 -87.44 -14.67 -4.52
CA ALA A 20 -86.36 -14.47 -5.48
C ALA A 20 -85.07 -14.10 -4.71
N ALA A 21 -84.28 -15.10 -4.30
CA ALA A 21 -82.98 -14.84 -3.67
C ALA A 21 -81.97 -15.99 -3.85
N ALA A 22 -81.79 -16.49 -5.08
CA ALA A 22 -80.75 -17.50 -5.35
C ALA A 22 -80.05 -17.35 -6.72
N LYS A 23 -79.76 -16.12 -7.15
CA LYS A 23 -78.80 -15.84 -8.25
C LYS A 23 -78.05 -14.52 -8.00
N LYS A 24 -77.24 -14.45 -6.94
CA LYS A 24 -76.30 -13.31 -6.71
C LYS A 24 -75.10 -13.65 -5.81
N LYS A 25 -74.62 -14.90 -5.82
CA LYS A 25 -73.46 -15.32 -5.01
C LYS A 25 -72.28 -15.93 -5.79
N GLU A 26 -72.40 -16.10 -7.10
CA GLU A 26 -71.28 -16.56 -7.93
C GLU A 26 -70.40 -15.39 -8.42
N ASN A 27 -71.00 -14.22 -8.66
CA ASN A 27 -70.35 -13.02 -9.21
C ASN A 27 -69.62 -12.12 -8.19
N LYS A 28 -69.63 -12.48 -6.90
CA LYS A 28 -68.82 -11.79 -5.86
C LYS A 28 -67.50 -12.52 -5.57
N LYS A 29 -67.46 -13.86 -5.68
CA LYS A 29 -66.25 -14.67 -5.39
C LYS A 29 -65.17 -14.52 -6.47
N ASN A 30 -65.57 -14.41 -7.72
CA ASN A 30 -64.72 -14.06 -8.87
C ASN A 30 -64.24 -12.60 -8.82
N LYS A 31 -65.08 -11.64 -8.38
CA LYS A 31 -64.63 -10.25 -8.14
C LYS A 31 -63.61 -10.15 -6.99
N THR A 32 -63.81 -10.84 -5.88
CA THR A 32 -62.83 -10.85 -4.78
C THR A 32 -61.54 -11.59 -5.18
N ARG A 33 -61.62 -12.69 -5.94
CA ARG A 33 -60.44 -13.35 -6.51
C ARG A 33 -59.68 -12.46 -7.50
N ALA A 34 -60.38 -11.68 -8.33
CA ALA A 34 -59.75 -10.71 -9.24
C ALA A 34 -59.07 -9.57 -8.48
N ILE A 35 -59.67 -9.06 -7.40
CA ILE A 35 -59.08 -8.03 -6.54
C ILE A 35 -57.83 -8.58 -5.83
N ILE A 36 -57.89 -9.79 -5.27
CA ILE A 36 -56.74 -10.45 -4.62
C ILE A 36 -55.62 -10.70 -5.65
N SER A 37 -55.95 -11.15 -6.85
CA SER A 37 -54.99 -11.32 -7.94
C SER A 37 -54.32 -9.98 -8.31
N ASN A 38 -55.08 -8.89 -8.37
CA ASN A 38 -54.54 -7.57 -8.68
C ASN A 38 -53.61 -7.06 -7.57
N ILE A 39 -53.95 -7.31 -6.30
CA ILE A 39 -53.10 -6.95 -5.14
C ILE A 39 -51.79 -7.73 -5.17
N ILE A 40 -51.83 -9.03 -5.48
CA ILE A 40 -50.63 -9.87 -5.61
C ILE A 40 -49.73 -9.34 -6.75
N VAL A 41 -50.31 -9.01 -7.90
CA VAL A 41 -49.57 -8.42 -9.02
C VAL A 41 -48.92 -7.09 -8.61
N PHE A 42 -49.67 -6.20 -7.93
CA PHE A 42 -49.12 -4.94 -7.42
C PHE A 42 -48.00 -5.14 -6.40
N LEU A 43 -48.10 -6.15 -5.52
CA LEU A 43 -47.06 -6.47 -4.54
C LEU A 43 -45.79 -6.98 -5.21
N VAL A 44 -45.92 -7.85 -6.21
CA VAL A 44 -44.77 -8.36 -6.98
C VAL A 44 -44.07 -7.22 -7.73
N ILE A 45 -44.85 -6.35 -8.38
CA ILE A 45 -44.32 -5.17 -9.08
C ILE A 45 -43.66 -4.21 -8.09
N GLY A 46 -44.30 -3.92 -6.94
CA GLY A 46 -43.77 -3.04 -5.91
C GLY A 46 -42.47 -3.57 -5.28
N PHE A 47 -42.38 -4.87 -5.03
CA PHE A 47 -41.18 -5.51 -4.53
C PHE A 47 -40.05 -5.50 -5.56
N GLY A 48 -40.37 -5.76 -6.83
CA GLY A 48 -39.41 -5.66 -7.94
C GLY A 48 -38.87 -4.25 -8.11
N LEU A 49 -39.74 -3.23 -8.08
CA LEU A 49 -39.34 -1.82 -8.11
C LEU A 49 -38.50 -1.43 -6.89
N PHE A 50 -38.87 -1.88 -5.70
CA PHE A 50 -38.11 -1.62 -4.48
C PHE A 50 -36.71 -2.24 -4.55
N TRP A 51 -36.61 -3.48 -5.00
CA TRP A 51 -35.32 -4.15 -5.21
C TRP A 51 -34.48 -3.41 -6.26
N LEU A 52 -35.08 -3.08 -7.40
CA LEU A 52 -34.39 -2.38 -8.48
C LEU A 52 -33.89 -1.00 -8.03
N VAL A 53 -34.69 -0.23 -7.29
CA VAL A 53 -34.28 1.06 -6.75
C VAL A 53 -33.15 0.88 -5.72
N ARG A 54 -33.25 -0.10 -4.83
CA ARG A 54 -32.23 -0.38 -3.82
C ARG A 54 -30.89 -0.77 -4.44
N GLU A 55 -30.92 -1.65 -5.44
CA GLU A 55 -29.73 -2.09 -6.18
C GLU A 55 -29.16 -0.94 -7.02
N TYR A 56 -30.01 -0.25 -7.79
CA TYR A 56 -29.59 0.83 -8.68
C TYR A 56 -28.96 2.00 -7.92
N PHE A 57 -29.55 2.38 -6.78
CA PHE A 57 -28.99 3.47 -5.97
C PHE A 57 -27.71 3.08 -5.22
N HIS A 58 -27.28 1.82 -5.24
CA HIS A 58 -26.04 1.34 -4.60
C HIS A 58 -25.85 1.98 -3.21
N ILE A 59 -26.92 2.01 -2.40
CA ILE A 59 -26.94 2.59 -1.06
C ILE A 59 -26.21 1.61 -0.14
N GLY A 60 -24.91 1.81 0.01
CA GLY A 60 -24.08 1.07 0.97
C GLY A 60 -22.62 0.88 0.57
N ASP A 61 -22.32 0.72 -0.72
CA ASP A 61 -21.00 0.18 -1.14
C ASP A 61 -20.19 1.15 -2.01
N LYS A 62 -19.97 2.38 -1.51
CA LYS A 62 -19.12 3.37 -2.20
C LYS A 62 -18.04 3.96 -1.31
N THR A 63 -17.29 3.09 -0.63
CA THR A 63 -15.97 3.46 -0.11
C THR A 63 -15.00 2.30 -0.28
N TYR A 64 -14.92 1.78 -1.50
CA TYR A 64 -13.73 1.08 -1.97
C TYR A 64 -12.86 2.13 -2.66
N THR A 65 -11.70 2.43 -2.07
CA THR A 65 -10.72 3.34 -2.66
C THR A 65 -9.45 2.56 -2.88
N GLU A 66 -9.04 2.46 -4.14
CA GLU A 66 -7.74 1.91 -4.54
C GLU A 66 -6.61 2.94 -4.33
N ALA A 67 -6.94 4.13 -3.80
CA ALA A 67 -5.98 5.20 -3.54
C ALA A 67 -5.25 4.98 -2.20
N ALA A 68 -4.57 3.84 -2.07
CA ALA A 68 -3.60 3.62 -1.00
C ALA A 68 -2.22 4.10 -1.49
N GLN A 69 -1.62 5.04 -0.77
CA GLN A 69 -0.26 5.50 -1.03
C GLN A 69 0.65 5.10 0.11
N VAL A 70 1.83 4.58 -0.23
CA VAL A 70 2.91 4.36 0.72
C VAL A 70 3.74 5.64 0.79
N GLU A 71 3.82 6.23 1.98
CA GLU A 71 4.68 7.37 2.27
C GLU A 71 5.88 6.88 3.11
N GLU A 72 7.10 7.17 2.64
CA GLU A 72 8.34 6.79 3.31
C GLU A 72 9.31 7.97 3.38
N PHE A 73 9.97 8.12 4.53
CA PHE A 73 11.05 9.08 4.72
C PHE A 73 12.37 8.46 4.25
N ILE A 74 12.88 8.94 3.12
CA ILE A 74 14.15 8.49 2.56
C ILE A 74 15.27 9.41 3.07
N ASN A 75 16.19 8.84 3.84
CA ASN A 75 17.41 9.53 4.26
C ASN A 75 18.55 9.16 3.31
N PRO A 76 19.10 10.11 2.53
CA PRO A 76 20.19 9.82 1.62
C PRO A 76 21.47 9.45 2.40
N ILE A 77 22.17 8.42 1.94
CA ILE A 77 23.44 7.98 2.52
C ILE A 77 24.59 8.55 1.68
N ASN A 78 25.38 9.45 2.26
CA ASN A 78 26.51 10.08 1.60
C ASN A 78 27.83 9.40 1.98
N THR A 79 28.76 9.32 1.03
CA THR A 79 30.13 8.88 1.30
C THR A 79 30.95 10.04 1.87
N ARG A 80 31.82 9.75 2.84
CA ARG A 80 32.75 10.77 3.41
C ARG A 80 33.94 11.07 2.49
N VAL A 81 34.25 10.13 1.59
CA VAL A 81 35.37 10.22 0.64
C VAL A 81 34.81 9.99 -0.76
N SER A 82 35.29 10.79 -1.71
CA SER A 82 34.98 10.59 -3.13
C SER A 82 35.86 9.46 -3.66
N ALA A 83 35.25 8.35 -4.05
CA ALA A 83 35.94 7.18 -4.59
C ALA A 83 35.00 6.38 -5.49
N TYR A 84 35.57 5.53 -6.35
CA TYR A 84 34.80 4.64 -7.20
C TYR A 84 34.17 3.51 -6.40
N ILE A 85 33.01 3.04 -6.83
CA ILE A 85 32.34 1.88 -6.23
C ILE A 85 33.03 0.61 -6.73
N LYS A 86 33.47 -0.23 -5.79
CA LYS A 86 34.07 -1.54 -6.07
C LYS A 86 33.01 -2.65 -6.06
N GLU A 87 32.12 -2.63 -5.07
CA GLU A 87 31.10 -3.66 -4.87
C GLU A 87 29.87 -3.09 -4.16
N ILE A 88 28.69 -3.59 -4.53
CA ILE A 88 27.41 -3.29 -3.89
C ILE A 88 26.97 -4.54 -3.12
N LYS A 89 26.71 -4.40 -1.82
CA LYS A 89 26.43 -5.51 -0.89
C LYS A 89 24.97 -5.58 -0.44
N PHE A 90 24.07 -4.92 -1.15
CA PHE A 90 22.64 -4.96 -0.86
C PHE A 90 21.86 -5.23 -2.15
N ILE A 91 20.66 -5.79 -1.98
CA ILE A 91 19.64 -5.86 -3.03
C ILE A 91 18.54 -4.84 -2.73
N GLU A 92 17.80 -4.43 -3.76
CA GLU A 92 16.72 -3.47 -3.60
C GLU A 92 15.67 -3.95 -2.57
N HIS A 93 15.16 -3.02 -1.77
CA HIS A 93 14.18 -3.28 -0.71
C HIS A 93 14.63 -4.28 0.38
N GLN A 94 15.92 -4.57 0.46
CA GLN A 94 16.47 -5.38 1.54
C GLN A 94 16.41 -4.63 2.87
N LYS A 95 15.94 -5.31 3.91
CA LYS A 95 16.02 -4.81 5.28
C LYS A 95 17.46 -4.86 5.78
N VAL A 96 18.07 -3.69 5.99
CA VAL A 96 19.44 -3.54 6.52
C VAL A 96 19.43 -3.05 7.97
N LYS A 97 20.48 -3.35 8.73
CA LYS A 97 20.66 -2.92 10.11
C LYS A 97 21.73 -1.82 10.18
N LYS A 98 21.70 -1.06 11.29
CA LYS A 98 22.72 -0.06 11.57
C LYS A 98 24.10 -0.72 11.66
N GLY A 99 25.04 -0.22 10.88
CA GLY A 99 26.42 -0.73 10.83
C GLY A 99 26.69 -1.70 9.68
N ASP A 100 25.67 -2.11 8.95
CA ASP A 100 25.86 -2.96 7.77
C ASP A 100 26.59 -2.19 6.67
N THR A 101 27.51 -2.87 6.00
CA THR A 101 28.24 -2.31 4.86
C THR A 101 27.38 -2.45 3.61
N LEU A 102 26.90 -1.33 3.07
CA LEU A 102 26.09 -1.31 1.86
C LEU A 102 26.93 -1.30 0.59
N VAL A 103 28.04 -0.56 0.61
CA VAL A 103 28.90 -0.33 -0.57
C VAL A 103 30.36 -0.39 -0.15
N ILE A 104 31.18 -1.06 -0.95
CA ILE A 104 32.64 -1.03 -0.81
C ILE A 104 33.19 -0.06 -1.86
N LEU A 105 33.97 0.91 -1.40
CA LEU A 105 34.67 1.86 -2.26
C LEU A 105 36.07 1.32 -2.62
N ASP A 106 36.55 1.67 -3.80
CA ASP A 106 37.90 1.35 -4.24
C ASP A 106 38.94 2.17 -3.46
N ASN A 107 39.93 1.47 -2.91
CA ASN A 107 40.96 2.03 -2.03
C ASN A 107 42.32 2.20 -2.73
N ARG A 108 42.48 1.87 -4.01
CA ARG A 108 43.78 1.92 -4.71
C ARG A 108 44.43 3.31 -4.70
N GLU A 109 43.64 4.34 -4.95
CA GLU A 109 44.12 5.73 -4.94
C GLU A 109 44.49 6.17 -3.52
N ILE A 110 43.67 5.83 -2.53
CA ILE A 110 43.91 6.14 -1.12
C ILE A 110 45.21 5.46 -0.62
N LEU A 111 45.44 4.20 -1.01
CA LEU A 111 46.66 3.47 -0.66
C LEU A 111 47.90 4.09 -1.31
N THR A 112 47.78 4.57 -2.54
CA THR A 112 48.89 5.27 -3.22
C THR A 112 49.24 6.56 -2.50
N GLN A 113 48.24 7.37 -2.15
CA GLN A 113 48.44 8.62 -1.40
C GLN A 113 48.98 8.37 0.00
N LEU A 114 48.51 7.32 0.67
CA LEU A 114 49.05 6.88 1.97
C LEU A 114 50.53 6.54 1.85
N GLY A 115 50.91 5.73 0.86
CA GLY A 115 52.31 5.38 0.63
C GLY A 115 53.21 6.58 0.33
N GLN A 116 52.70 7.56 -0.43
CA GLN A 116 53.41 8.82 -0.67
C GLN A 116 53.61 9.62 0.63
N ALA A 117 52.58 9.72 1.47
CA ALA A 117 52.65 10.42 2.75
C ALA A 117 53.63 9.72 3.71
N GLU A 118 53.61 8.39 3.77
CA GLU A 118 54.55 7.59 4.56
C GLU A 118 55.99 7.77 4.09
N ALA A 119 56.24 7.74 2.77
CA ALA A 119 57.56 8.00 2.21
C ALA A 119 58.05 9.42 2.53
N ALA A 120 57.18 10.43 2.41
CA ALA A 120 57.49 11.81 2.78
C ALA A 120 57.82 11.95 4.27
N TYR A 121 57.08 11.24 5.14
CA TYR A 121 57.35 11.20 6.57
C TYR A 121 58.72 10.58 6.89
N GLN A 122 59.06 9.45 6.26
CA GLN A 122 60.38 8.81 6.45
C GLN A 122 61.52 9.70 5.96
N ASN A 123 61.34 10.37 4.81
CA ASN A 123 62.30 11.36 4.32
C ASN A 123 62.49 12.51 5.30
N ALA A 124 61.41 13.02 5.91
CA ALA A 124 61.50 14.08 6.92
C ALA A 124 62.25 13.61 8.19
N LEU A 125 62.04 12.37 8.62
CA LEU A 125 62.78 11.78 9.74
C LEU A 125 64.27 11.63 9.42
N ALA A 126 64.61 11.12 8.23
CA ALA A 126 65.99 11.01 7.78
C ALA A 126 66.67 12.38 7.72
N GLN A 127 65.98 13.39 7.19
CA GLN A 127 66.46 14.76 7.14
C GLN A 127 66.66 15.35 8.54
N LYS A 128 65.73 15.11 9.48
CA LYS A 128 65.88 15.53 10.88
C LYS A 128 67.14 14.93 11.50
N THR A 129 67.38 13.64 11.30
CA THR A 129 68.57 12.95 11.82
C THR A 129 69.84 13.53 11.21
N ALA A 130 69.89 13.70 9.89
CA ALA A 130 71.04 14.29 9.21
C ALA A 130 71.32 15.72 9.70
N THR A 131 70.29 16.56 9.83
CA THR A 131 70.42 17.91 10.38
C THR A 131 70.90 17.89 11.83
N SER A 132 70.39 16.98 12.67
CA SER A 132 70.85 16.85 14.06
C SER A 132 72.33 16.45 14.13
N SER A 133 72.80 15.57 13.25
CA SER A 133 74.22 15.21 13.15
C SER A 133 75.06 16.41 12.72
N SER A 134 74.62 17.17 11.72
CA SER A 134 75.30 18.40 11.30
C SER A 134 75.40 19.43 12.43
N VAL A 135 74.33 19.62 13.21
CA VAL A 135 74.34 20.49 14.40
C VAL A 135 75.37 20.00 15.41
N ASN A 136 75.41 18.70 15.73
CA ASN A 136 76.40 18.14 16.64
C ASN A 136 77.84 18.35 16.15
N THR A 137 78.10 18.17 14.85
CA THR A 137 79.41 18.43 14.24
C THR A 137 79.81 19.90 14.36
N VAL A 138 78.89 20.83 14.08
CA VAL A 138 79.15 22.27 14.23
C VAL A 138 79.40 22.63 15.70
N SER A 139 78.60 22.14 16.64
CA SER A 139 78.82 22.35 18.08
C SER A 139 80.17 21.81 18.54
N ASN A 140 80.56 20.62 18.10
CA ASN A 140 81.88 20.05 18.41
C ASN A 140 83.01 20.91 17.85
N ASN A 141 82.86 21.43 16.64
CA ASN A 141 83.86 22.32 16.04
C ASN A 141 84.00 23.62 16.85
N VAL A 142 82.89 24.23 17.29
CA VAL A 142 82.91 25.43 18.14
C VAL A 142 83.64 25.16 19.47
N ASN A 143 83.36 24.04 20.15
CA ASN A 143 84.05 23.68 21.40
C ASN A 143 85.57 23.51 21.22
N VAL A 144 85.99 22.93 20.09
CA VAL A 144 87.41 22.79 19.74
C VAL A 144 88.04 24.16 19.48
N MET A 145 87.35 25.07 18.79
CA MET A 145 87.83 26.44 18.56
C MET A 145 87.98 27.20 19.88
N GLU A 146 87.02 27.09 20.80
CA GLU A 146 87.08 27.71 22.13
C GLU A 146 88.26 27.18 22.95
N SER A 147 88.49 25.87 22.92
CA SER A 147 89.64 25.22 23.61
C SER A 147 90.98 25.71 23.07
N ASN A 148 91.10 25.91 21.75
CA ASN A 148 92.30 26.46 21.13
C ASN A 148 92.56 27.92 21.54
N ILE A 149 91.50 28.74 21.67
CA ILE A 149 91.62 30.12 22.14
C ILE A 149 92.06 30.16 23.62
N ALA A 150 91.50 29.30 24.46
CA ALA A 150 91.84 29.22 25.88
C ALA A 150 93.29 28.76 26.12
N GLY A 151 93.78 27.80 25.33
CA GLY A 151 95.17 27.31 25.42
C GLY A 151 96.24 28.25 24.85
N ALA A 152 95.84 29.29 24.11
CA ALA A 152 96.75 30.28 23.52
C ALA A 152 97.02 31.50 24.42
N LYS A 153 96.41 31.57 25.62
CA LYS A 153 96.66 32.58 26.65
C LYS A 153 97.59 32.03 27.74
#